data_AF-W8RPT4-F1
#
_entry.id   AF-W8RPT4-F1
#
_cell.length_a   1.000
_cell.length_b   1.000
_cell.length_c   1.000
_cell.angle_alpha   90.00
_cell.angle_beta   90.00
_cell.angle_gamma   90.00
#
_symmetry.space_group_name_H-M   'P 1'
#
loop_
_entity.id
_entity.type
_entity.pdbx_description
1 polymer ?
#
loop_
_entity_poly.entity_id
_entity_poly.type
_entity_poly.pdbx_seq_one_letter_code
_entity_poly.pdbx_strand_id
1 'polypeptide(L)' 'MSWENRGEWHVDHVRPLASFDLSDPGQQAQAFHFSNTRPLWAGDNLSKGSLHDGVRHRHR' A
#
# COMPACT_ATOMS: atom_id res chain seq x y z
N MET A 1 -11.61 5.10 -10.98
CA MET A 1 -10.97 6.29 -10.35
C MET A 1 -10.46 7.15 -11.48
N SER A 2 -10.78 8.44 -11.45
CA SER A 2 -10.42 9.42 -12.47
C SER A 2 -9.78 10.64 -11.80
N TRP A 3 -9.36 11.63 -12.59
CA TRP A 3 -8.76 12.85 -12.04
C TRP A 3 -9.79 13.74 -11.35
N GLU A 4 -11.04 13.71 -11.79
CA GLU A 4 -12.14 14.52 -11.28
C GLU A 4 -12.52 14.14 -9.83
N ASN A 5 -12.35 12.87 -9.46
CA ASN A 5 -12.57 12.37 -8.09
C ASN A 5 -11.26 12.16 -7.31
N ARG A 6 -10.19 12.86 -7.70
CA ARG A 6 -8.95 12.90 -6.92
C ARG A 6 -9.24 13.45 -5.53
N GLY A 7 -8.94 12.67 -4.50
CA GLY A 7 -9.26 12.95 -3.11
C GLY A 7 -10.23 11.95 -2.49
N GLU A 8 -11.05 11.27 -3.31
CA GLU A 8 -11.91 10.17 -2.84
C GLU A 8 -11.17 8.82 -2.82
N TRP A 9 -10.06 8.73 -3.56
CA TRP A 9 -9.19 7.57 -3.61
C TRP A 9 -7.77 7.94 -3.19
N HIS A 10 -7.06 6.92 -2.69
CA HIS A 10 -5.68 6.98 -2.24
C HIS A 10 -4.78 6.17 -3.18
N VAL A 11 -3.49 6.50 -3.17
CA VAL A 11 -2.47 5.58 -3.67
C VAL A 11 -2.19 4.55 -2.56
N ASP A 12 -2.58 3.31 -2.81
CA ASP A 12 -2.40 2.17 -1.91
C ASP A 12 -1.21 1.33 -2.35
N HIS A 13 -0.55 0.69 -1.37
CA HIS A 13 0.45 -0.33 -1.62
C HIS A 13 -0.22 -1.71 -1.56
N VAL A 14 -0.22 -2.45 -2.67
CA VAL A 14 -0.84 -3.79 -2.79
C VAL A 14 -0.36 -4.70 -1.67
N ARG A 15 0.97 -4.85 -1.55
CA ARG A 15 1.64 -5.37 -0.36
C ARG A 15 2.01 -4.18 0.55
N PRO A 16 1.53 -4.14 1.80
CA PRO A 16 1.68 -2.99 2.68
C PRO A 16 3.14 -2.77 3.09
N LEU A 17 3.53 -1.50 3.27
CA LEU A 17 4.88 -1.11 3.71
C LEU A 17 5.32 -1.82 4.99
N ALA A 18 4.39 -2.05 5.93
CA ALA A 18 4.65 -2.77 7.18
C ALA A 18 5.12 -4.23 7.00
N SER A 19 5.04 -4.78 5.78
CA SER A 19 5.52 -6.13 5.47
C SER A 19 6.95 -6.17 4.91
N PHE A 20 7.55 -5.02 4.65
CA PHE A 20 8.92 -4.90 4.13
C PHE A 20 9.88 -4.45 5.22
N ASP A 21 11.13 -4.88 5.11
CA ASP A 21 12.24 -4.25 5.83
C ASP A 21 12.70 -3.02 5.05
N LEU A 22 12.30 -1.83 5.52
CA LEU A 22 12.67 -0.57 4.87
C LEU A 22 14.10 -0.13 5.18
N SER A 23 14.88 -0.87 5.98
CA SER A 23 16.32 -0.63 6.10
C SER A 23 17.12 -1.24 4.94
N ASP A 24 16.53 -2.22 4.22
CA ASP A 24 17.12 -2.87 3.06
C ASP A 24 16.75 -2.13 1.75
N PRO A 25 17.73 -1.58 1.01
CA PRO A 25 17.47 -0.88 -0.26
C PRO A 25 16.78 -1.74 -1.31
N GLY A 26 17.03 -3.05 -1.33
CA GLY A 26 16.39 -3.98 -2.28
C GLY A 26 14.91 -4.14 -2.00
N GLN A 27 14.52 -4.12 -0.73
CA GLN A 27 13.11 -4.14 -0.33
C GLN A 27 12.44 -2.77 -0.47
N GLN A 28 13.15 -1.67 -0.23
CA GLN A 28 12.63 -0.33 -0.55
C GLN A 28 12.28 -0.22 -2.04
N ALA A 29 13.19 -0.66 -2.93
CA ALA A 29 12.96 -0.63 -4.36
C ALA A 29 11.69 -1.40 -4.76
N GLN A 30 11.45 -2.57 -4.14
CA GLN A 30 10.23 -3.35 -4.36
C GLN A 30 8.99 -2.68 -3.76
N ALA A 31 9.09 -2.16 -2.54
CA ALA A 31 8.00 -1.53 -1.81
C ALA A 31 7.45 -0.31 -2.57
N PHE A 32 8.34 0.52 -3.14
CA PHE A 32 8.00 1.75 -3.84
C PHE A 32 7.95 1.61 -5.37
N HIS A 33 8.03 0.39 -5.91
CA HIS A 33 7.87 0.15 -7.34
C HIS A 33 6.40 0.34 -7.77
N PHE A 34 6.17 0.85 -8.98
CA PHE A 34 4.81 1.10 -9.49
C PHE A 34 3.96 -0.18 -9.57
N SER A 35 4.58 -1.36 -9.69
CA SER A 35 3.85 -2.63 -9.69
C SER A 35 3.27 -2.99 -8.31
N ASN A 36 3.75 -2.36 -7.24
CA ASN A 36 3.22 -2.49 -5.89
C ASN A 36 2.22 -1.37 -5.55
N THR A 37 1.98 -0.41 -6.44
CA THR A 37 1.01 0.68 -6.18
C THR A 37 -0.26 0.50 -6.98
N ARG A 38 -1.39 0.88 -6.39
CA ARG A 38 -2.68 0.94 -7.09
C ARG A 38 -3.53 2.09 -6.56
N PRO A 39 -4.43 2.64 -7.38
CA PRO A 39 -5.46 3.52 -6.86
C PRO A 39 -6.49 2.66 -6.11
N LEU A 40 -6.87 3.07 -4.91
CA LEU A 40 -7.87 2.39 -4.07
C LEU A 40 -8.77 3.43 -3.39
N TRP A 41 -10.07 3.18 -3.28
CA TRP A 41 -10.95 4.12 -2.58
C TRP A 41 -10.48 4.33 -1.14
N ALA A 42 -10.62 5.56 -0.63
CA ALA A 42 -10.11 5.92 0.68
C ALA A 42 -10.64 4.99 1.79
N GLY A 43 -11.95 4.70 1.77
CA GLY A 43 -12.59 3.77 2.72
C GLY A 43 -12.04 2.34 2.63
N ASP A 44 -11.84 1.83 1.42
CA ASP A 44 -11.28 0.50 1.20
C ASP A 44 -9.83 0.41 1.68
N ASN A 45 -9.03 1.44 1.43
CA ASN A 45 -7.64 1.51 1.89
C ASN A 45 -7.57 1.52 3.43
N LEU A 46 -8.41 2.34 4.08
CA LEU A 46 -8.50 2.40 5.53
C LEU A 46 -8.95 1.06 6.13
N SER A 47 -9.91 0.38 5.51
CA SER A 47 -10.40 -0.94 5.94
C SER A 47 -9.34 -2.05 5.76
N LYS A 48 -8.63 -2.04 4.63
CA LYS A 48 -7.51 -2.95 4.35
C LYS A 48 -6.41 -2.81 5.41
N GLY A 49 -6.03 -1.58 5.74
CA GLY A 49 -4.90 -1.31 6.62
C GLY A 49 -3.63 -2.03 6.14
N SER A 50 -2.99 -2.79 7.04
CA SER A 50 -1.81 -3.59 6.75
C SER A 50 -2.10 -5.08 6.49
N LEU A 51 -3.32 -5.44 6.08
CA LEU A 51 -3.67 -6.82 5.74
C LEU A 51 -3.16 -7.17 4.34
N HIS A 52 -2.44 -8.28 4.23
CA HIS A 52 -2.00 -8.87 2.97
C HIS A 52 -1.93 -10.39 3.13
N ASP A 53 -2.48 -11.13 2.16
CA ASP A 53 -2.54 -12.60 2.17
C ASP A 53 -3.03 -13.21 3.50
N GLY A 54 -4.04 -12.59 4.11
CA GLY A 54 -4.62 -13.03 5.38
C GLY A 54 -3.80 -12.69 6.63
N VAL A 55 -2.64 -12.04 6.48
CA VAL A 55 -1.75 -11.65 7.58
C VAL A 55 -1.79 -10.15 7.81
N ARG A 56 -1.98 -9.73 9.07
CA ARG A 56 -1.91 -8.32 9.46
C ARG A 56 -0.48 -7.96 9.84
N HIS A 57 0.20 -7.16 9.02
CA HIS A 57 1.56 -6.72 9.30
C HIS A 57 1.59 -5.57 10.30
N ARG A 58 2.43 -5.63 11.33
CA ARG A 58 2.64 -4.53 12.27
C ARG A 58 4.04 -4.00 12.09
N HIS A 59 4.20 -2.68 12.14
CA HIS A 59 5.54 -2.10 12.25
C HIS A 59 6.21 -2.67 13.50
N ARG A 60 7.45 -3.15 13.34
CA ARG A 60 8.34 -3.42 14.46
C ARG A 60 8.91 -2.13 15.00
#